data_AF-A0A661DV16-F1
#
_entry.id   AF-A0A661DV16-F1
#
_cell.length_a   1.000
_cell.length_b   1.000
_cell.length_c   1.000
_cell.angle_alpha   90.00
_cell.angle_beta   90.00
_cell.angle_gamma   90.00
#
_symmetry.space_group_name_H-M   'P 1'
#
loop_
_entity.id
_entity.type
_entity.pdbx_description
1 polymer ?
#
loop_
_entity_poly.entity_id
_entity_poly.type
_entity_poly.pdbx_seq_one_letter_code
_entity_poly.pdbx_strand_id
1 'polypeptide(L)'
;MINSRIDATDITILSLLQKNGRMKNIDLAGKIALSASPCLQRVKRLEKMGLIQGYGAKIAINKIKDTIQVLTQFTINNDTLEAHQKFQQAIVHYPEVMDCFLGSGGFDYQVRFVCRSIEHYQSIIQIILDSDIQVKKYHSYVVMKEIVSRTEYPLSTLIDSETEL
;
A
#
# COMPACT_ATOMS: atom_id res chain seq x y z
N MET A 1 -12.93 14.08 -6.85
CA MET A 1 -12.46 13.76 -8.21
C MET A 1 -11.39 14.78 -8.58
N ILE A 2 -10.15 14.34 -8.81
CA ILE A 2 -9.06 15.24 -9.20
C ILE A 2 -9.21 15.50 -10.70
N ASN A 3 -9.77 16.66 -11.04
CA ASN A 3 -9.98 17.13 -12.41
C ASN A 3 -8.71 17.81 -12.93
N SER A 4 -7.69 17.01 -13.24
CA SER A 4 -6.46 17.54 -13.85
C SER A 4 -5.87 16.49 -14.79
N ARG A 5 -6.08 16.70 -16.09
CA ARG A 5 -5.54 15.91 -17.19
C ARG A 5 -4.02 15.77 -17.03
N ILE A 6 -3.59 14.59 -16.61
CA ILE A 6 -2.20 14.14 -16.79
C ILE A 6 -2.06 13.65 -18.22
N ASP A 7 -0.92 13.92 -18.85
CA ASP A 7 -0.65 13.49 -20.22
C ASP A 7 0.22 12.22 -20.25
N ALA A 8 0.47 11.68 -21.45
CA ALA A 8 1.31 10.51 -21.64
C ALA A 8 2.75 10.69 -21.11
N THR A 9 3.27 11.93 -21.11
CA THR A 9 4.60 12.22 -20.56
C THR A 9 4.58 12.08 -19.05
N ASP A 10 3.53 12.58 -18.40
CA ASP A 10 3.35 12.43 -16.94
C ASP A 10 3.23 10.95 -16.53
N ILE A 11 2.46 10.15 -17.28
CA ILE A 11 2.34 8.69 -17.05
C ILE A 11 3.72 8.02 -17.17
N THR A 12 4.51 8.44 -18.15
CA THR A 12 5.88 7.93 -18.35
C THR A 12 6.79 8.33 -17.19
N ILE A 13 6.70 9.58 -16.70
CA ILE A 13 7.43 10.05 -15.53
C ILE A 13 7.09 9.19 -14.30
N LEU A 14 5.79 9.00 -14.02
CA LEU A 14 5.33 8.19 -12.89
C LEU A 14 5.85 6.76 -12.99
N SER A 15 5.76 6.15 -14.18
CA SER A 15 6.23 4.79 -14.42
C SER A 15 7.75 4.65 -14.17
N LEU A 16 8.54 5.62 -14.62
CA LEU A 16 10.00 5.63 -14.42
C LEU A 16 10.38 5.82 -12.95
N LEU A 17 9.68 6.69 -12.23
CA LEU A 17 9.94 6.98 -10.82
C LEU A 17 9.45 5.86 -9.88
N GLN A 18 8.35 5.15 -10.21
CA GLN A 18 7.94 3.96 -9.45
C GLN A 18 9.00 2.86 -9.49
N LYS A 19 9.69 2.72 -10.64
CA LYS A 19 10.79 1.77 -10.83
C LYS A 19 12.09 2.23 -10.16
N ASN A 20 12.41 3.52 -10.26
CA ASN A 20 13.59 4.11 -9.63
C ASN A 20 13.31 5.51 -9.08
N GLY A 21 12.87 5.57 -7.82
CA GLY A 21 12.58 6.83 -7.14
C GLY A 21 13.81 7.71 -6.85
N ARG A 22 15.03 7.19 -7.02
CA ARG A 22 16.29 7.94 -6.86
C ARG A 22 16.87 8.42 -8.20
N MET A 23 16.13 8.30 -9.29
CA MET A 23 16.57 8.74 -10.61
C MET A 23 16.88 10.24 -10.59
N LYS A 24 18.07 10.63 -11.08
CA LYS A 24 18.40 12.05 -11.19
C LYS A 24 17.48 12.70 -12.22
N ASN A 25 17.06 13.92 -11.96
CA ASN A 25 16.18 14.65 -12.88
C ASN A 25 16.78 14.80 -14.30
N ILE A 26 18.11 14.89 -14.44
CA ILE A 26 18.78 14.94 -15.74
C ILE A 26 18.58 13.62 -16.51
N ASP A 27 18.73 12.48 -15.84
CA ASP A 27 18.53 11.16 -16.45
C ASP A 27 17.06 10.91 -16.81
N LEU A 28 16.15 11.35 -15.93
CA LEU A 28 14.70 11.30 -16.17
C LEU A 28 14.33 12.14 -17.40
N ALA A 29 14.81 13.39 -17.47
CA ALA A 29 14.56 14.30 -18.57
C ALA A 29 15.04 13.73 -19.91
N GLY A 30 16.23 13.11 -19.93
CA GLY A 30 16.76 12.42 -21.10
C GLY A 30 15.88 11.27 -21.58
N LYS A 31 15.25 10.51 -20.67
CA LYS A 31 14.35 9.39 -21.02
C LYS A 31 13.00 9.83 -21.58
N ILE A 32 12.57 11.07 -21.32
CA ILE A 32 11.29 11.61 -21.78
C ILE A 32 11.45 12.71 -22.84
N ALA A 33 12.64 12.83 -23.44
CA ALA A 33 12.98 13.83 -24.46
C ALA A 33 12.69 15.28 -24.05
N LEU A 34 12.91 15.62 -22.77
CA LEU A 34 12.82 16.99 -22.25
C LEU A 34 14.17 17.51 -21.76
N SER A 35 14.29 18.82 -21.64
CA SER A 35 15.36 19.42 -20.86
C SER A 35 15.08 19.32 -19.35
N ALA A 36 16.12 19.49 -18.53
CA ALA A 36 16.02 19.27 -17.08
C ALA A 36 14.97 20.17 -16.40
N SER A 37 14.85 21.43 -16.81
CA SER A 37 13.91 22.39 -16.19
C SER A 37 12.42 21.99 -16.35
N PRO A 38 11.88 21.77 -17.57
CA PRO A 38 10.49 21.34 -17.75
C PRO A 38 10.20 19.97 -17.14
N CYS A 39 11.16 19.03 -17.15
CA CYS A 39 11.02 17.76 -16.43
C CYS A 39 10.81 17.98 -14.92
N LEU A 40 11.64 18.82 -14.31
CA LEU A 40 11.54 19.13 -12.88
C LEU A 40 10.20 19.78 -12.53
N GLN A 41 9.70 20.70 -13.36
CA GLN A 41 8.40 21.32 -13.15
C GLN A 41 7.26 20.30 -13.21
N ARG A 42 7.31 19.33 -14.13
CA ARG A 42 6.33 18.24 -14.19
C ARG A 42 6.36 17.38 -12.93
N VAL A 43 7.53 16.94 -12.49
CA VAL A 43 7.66 16.14 -11.25
C VAL A 43 7.09 16.90 -10.04
N LYS A 44 7.48 18.17 -9.85
CA LYS A 44 6.95 19.01 -8.76
C LYS A 44 5.43 19.17 -8.83
N ARG A 45 4.87 19.30 -10.04
CA ARG A 45 3.43 19.38 -10.23
C ARG A 45 2.75 18.07 -9.83
N LEU A 46 3.28 16.92 -10.23
CA LEU A 46 2.75 15.59 -9.88
C LEU A 46 2.80 15.33 -8.37
N GLU A 47 3.87 15.76 -7.70
CA GLU A 47 3.99 15.74 -6.23
C GLU A 47 2.96 16.66 -5.58
N LYS A 48 2.84 17.92 -6.05
CA LYS A 48 1.86 18.89 -5.51
C LYS A 48 0.42 18.41 -5.68
N MET A 49 0.13 17.67 -6.74
CA MET A 49 -1.18 17.07 -7.00
C MET A 49 -1.45 15.82 -6.15
N GLY A 50 -0.46 15.31 -5.40
CA GLY A 50 -0.57 14.10 -4.61
C GLY A 50 -0.56 12.81 -5.44
N LEU A 51 -0.25 12.88 -6.74
CA LEU A 51 -0.09 11.71 -7.59
C LEU A 51 1.21 10.96 -7.28
N ILE A 52 2.25 11.70 -6.89
CA ILE A 52 3.42 11.14 -6.22
C ILE A 52 3.23 11.35 -4.73
N GLN A 53 2.89 10.27 -4.02
CA GLN A 53 2.65 10.31 -2.57
C GLN A 53 3.95 10.30 -1.75
N GLY A 54 5.06 9.82 -2.34
CA GLY A 54 6.37 9.80 -1.69
C GLY A 54 7.38 8.90 -2.39
N TYR A 55 8.60 8.88 -1.85
CA TYR A 55 9.70 8.04 -2.30
C TYR A 55 10.22 7.20 -1.13
N GLY A 56 10.34 5.88 -1.33
CA GLY A 56 10.75 4.94 -0.29
C GLY A 56 11.77 3.92 -0.78
N ALA A 57 12.61 3.44 0.15
CA ALA A 57 13.50 2.31 -0.10
C ALA A 57 12.75 0.98 0.07
N LYS A 58 12.96 0.04 -0.85
CA LYS A 58 12.45 -1.33 -0.72
C LYS A 58 13.49 -2.16 0.05
N ILE A 59 13.14 -2.59 1.27
CA ILE A 59 14.07 -3.29 2.15
C ILE A 59 13.84 -4.80 2.06
N ALA A 60 14.90 -5.56 1.75
CA ALA A 60 14.88 -7.02 1.79
C ALA A 60 14.98 -7.50 3.24
N ILE A 61 13.88 -7.38 4.00
CA ILE A 61 13.87 -7.65 5.44
C ILE A 61 14.31 -9.08 5.78
N ASN A 62 13.98 -10.06 4.93
CA ASN A 62 14.38 -11.46 5.06
C ASN A 62 15.90 -11.69 4.97
N LYS A 63 16.68 -10.72 4.46
CA LYS A 63 18.14 -10.77 4.51
C LYS A 63 18.73 -10.20 5.80
N ILE A 64 17.91 -9.52 6.60
CA ILE A 64 18.30 -8.86 7.85
C ILE A 64 17.85 -9.72 9.04
N LYS A 65 16.62 -10.25 8.99
CA LYS A 65 16.05 -11.07 10.05
C LYS A 65 14.96 -11.99 9.50
N ASP A 66 14.83 -13.16 10.13
CA ASP A 66 13.68 -14.02 9.90
C ASP A 66 12.39 -13.34 10.38
N THR A 67 11.40 -13.36 9.51
CA THR A 67 10.06 -12.85 9.80
C THR A 67 9.02 -13.84 9.29
N ILE A 68 7.83 -13.78 9.86
CA ILE A 68 6.66 -14.47 9.35
C ILE A 68 5.67 -13.45 8.79
N GLN A 69 4.94 -13.86 7.78
CA GLN A 69 3.77 -13.14 7.28
C GLN A 69 2.51 -13.91 7.62
N VAL A 70 1.52 -13.23 8.17
CA VAL A 70 0.22 -13.81 8.51
C VAL A 70 -0.88 -12.97 7.90
N LEU A 71 -1.75 -13.61 7.13
CA LEU A 71 -2.97 -13.02 6.63
C LEU A 71 -4.10 -13.38 7.58
N THR A 72 -4.82 -12.37 8.08
CA THR A 72 -5.88 -12.56 9.07
C THR A 72 -7.18 -11.95 8.59
N GLN A 73 -8.21 -12.78 8.55
CA GLN A 73 -9.58 -12.38 8.28
C GLN A 73 -10.28 -12.09 9.60
N PHE A 74 -10.84 -10.89 9.75
CA PHE A 74 -11.66 -10.53 10.91
C PHE A 74 -13.12 -10.37 10.49
N THR A 75 -14.01 -10.89 11.33
CA THR A 75 -15.45 -10.60 11.27
C THR A 75 -15.83 -9.77 12.50
N ILE A 76 -16.45 -8.62 12.28
CA ILE A 76 -16.92 -7.70 13.31
C ILE A 76 -18.29 -8.18 13.82
N ASN A 77 -18.54 -7.96 15.10
CA ASN A 77 -19.78 -8.29 15.75
C ASN A 77 -20.83 -7.21 15.47
N ASN A 78 -22.09 -7.61 15.32
CA ASN A 78 -23.26 -6.76 15.15
C ASN A 78 -23.26 -5.80 13.94
N ASP A 79 -22.23 -5.83 13.08
CA ASP A 79 -22.12 -5.08 11.82
C ASP A 79 -22.58 -3.61 11.95
N THR A 80 -22.23 -2.97 13.08
CA THR A 80 -22.60 -1.58 13.34
C THR A 80 -21.49 -0.64 12.89
N LEU A 81 -21.87 0.55 12.42
CA LEU A 81 -20.91 1.59 12.03
C LEU A 81 -19.88 1.88 13.15
N GLU A 82 -20.34 1.92 14.40
CA GLU A 82 -19.48 2.14 15.57
C GLU A 82 -18.45 1.03 15.73
N ALA A 83 -18.84 -0.24 15.59
CA ALA A 83 -17.93 -1.38 15.71
C ALA A 83 -16.85 -1.35 14.62
N HIS A 84 -17.24 -1.02 13.37
CA HIS A 84 -16.28 -0.85 12.28
C HIS A 84 -15.33 0.33 12.51
N GLN A 85 -15.83 1.46 13.01
CA GLN A 85 -15.01 2.62 13.34
C GLN A 85 -13.98 2.31 14.43
N LYS A 86 -14.39 1.63 15.52
CA LYS A 86 -13.48 1.22 16.58
C LYS A 86 -12.39 0.28 16.06
N PHE A 87 -12.75 -0.69 15.22
CA PHE A 87 -11.78 -1.59 14.60
C PHE A 87 -10.77 -0.83 13.72
N GLN A 88 -11.25 0.03 12.82
CA GLN A 88 -10.41 0.81 11.91
C GLN A 88 -9.47 1.75 12.68
N GLN A 89 -9.95 2.39 13.73
CA GLN A 89 -9.13 3.25 14.56
C GLN A 89 -8.09 2.45 15.34
N ALA A 90 -8.43 1.27 15.87
CA ALA A 90 -7.48 0.46 16.61
C ALA A 90 -6.36 -0.10 15.70
N ILE A 91 -6.74 -0.69 14.55
CA ILE A 91 -5.82 -1.50 13.74
C ILE A 91 -4.66 -0.70 13.15
N VAL A 92 -4.85 0.59 12.89
CA VAL A 92 -3.81 1.46 12.30
C VAL A 92 -2.64 1.78 13.25
N HIS A 93 -2.80 1.54 14.56
CA HIS A 93 -1.76 1.83 15.55
C HIS A 93 -0.69 0.74 15.66
N TYR A 94 -0.92 -0.42 15.05
CA TYR A 94 0.00 -1.55 15.14
C TYR A 94 0.96 -1.56 13.95
N PRO A 95 2.27 -1.32 14.14
CA PRO A 95 3.24 -1.27 13.06
C PRO A 95 3.44 -2.63 12.37
N GLU A 96 3.08 -3.73 13.02
CA GLU A 96 3.05 -5.07 12.41
C GLU A 96 1.98 -5.21 11.34
N VAL A 97 0.93 -4.37 11.37
CA VAL A 97 -0.11 -4.31 10.35
C VAL A 97 0.45 -3.59 9.13
N MET A 98 0.72 -4.37 8.08
CA MET A 98 1.29 -3.85 6.84
C MET A 98 0.23 -3.41 5.84
N ASP A 99 -0.91 -4.13 5.80
CA ASP A 99 -2.09 -3.74 5.02
C ASP A 99 -3.36 -4.12 5.79
N CYS A 100 -4.43 -3.36 5.59
CA CYS A 100 -5.77 -3.67 6.07
C CYS A 100 -6.78 -3.27 4.99
N PHE A 101 -7.59 -4.23 4.56
CA PHE A 101 -8.61 -4.02 3.52
C PHE A 101 -9.98 -4.36 4.08
N LEU A 102 -10.95 -3.47 3.89
CA LEU A 102 -12.37 -3.79 4.05
C LEU A 102 -12.82 -4.59 2.82
N GLY A 103 -13.28 -5.82 3.03
CA GLY A 103 -13.75 -6.71 1.98
C GLY A 103 -15.27 -6.76 1.89
N SER A 104 -15.78 -7.17 0.74
CA SER A 104 -17.14 -7.68 0.59
C SER A 104 -17.10 -9.21 0.66
N GLY A 105 -17.89 -9.84 1.53
CA GLY A 105 -17.98 -11.31 1.59
C GLY A 105 -18.09 -11.89 3.00
N GLY A 106 -17.55 -13.10 3.21
CA GLY A 106 -17.69 -13.88 4.45
C GLY A 106 -16.85 -13.38 5.64
N PHE A 107 -16.15 -12.28 5.48
CA PHE A 107 -15.39 -11.56 6.50
C PHE A 107 -15.37 -10.07 6.14
N ASP A 108 -15.11 -9.23 7.14
CA ASP A 108 -15.18 -7.77 6.96
C ASP A 108 -13.80 -7.20 6.63
N TYR A 109 -12.75 -7.68 7.30
CA TYR A 109 -11.39 -7.17 7.09
C TYR A 109 -10.39 -8.27 6.77
N GLN A 110 -9.54 -8.04 5.76
CA GLN A 110 -8.33 -8.79 5.49
C GLN A 110 -7.14 -7.95 5.93
N VAL A 111 -6.36 -8.47 6.89
CA VAL A 111 -5.20 -7.77 7.44
C VAL A 111 -3.95 -8.58 7.18
N ARG A 112 -2.88 -7.95 6.69
CA ARG A 112 -1.57 -8.58 6.51
C ARG A 112 -0.63 -8.13 7.61
N PHE A 113 -0.17 -9.08 8.42
CA PHE A 113 0.81 -8.88 9.46
C PHE A 113 2.21 -9.31 9.01
N VAL A 114 3.23 -8.57 9.43
CA VAL A 114 4.64 -9.02 9.43
C VAL A 114 5.13 -9.06 10.87
N CYS A 115 5.55 -10.24 11.33
CA CYS A 115 5.94 -10.47 12.73
C CYS A 115 7.28 -11.20 12.82
N ARG A 116 7.90 -11.15 14.01
CA ARG A 116 9.19 -11.79 14.28
C ARG A 116 9.06 -13.31 14.47
N SER A 117 7.89 -13.78 14.91
CA SER A 117 7.55 -15.20 15.12
C SER A 117 6.03 -15.36 15.27
N ILE A 118 5.56 -16.61 15.41
CA ILE A 118 4.14 -16.92 15.64
C ILE A 118 3.70 -16.40 17.01
N GLU A 119 4.54 -16.53 18.03
CA GLU A 119 4.28 -16.04 19.38
C GLU A 119 4.15 -14.51 19.40
N HIS A 120 5.01 -13.82 18.64
CA HIS A 120 4.87 -12.38 18.46
C HIS A 120 3.52 -12.00 17.84
N TYR A 121 3.13 -12.68 16.77
CA TYR A 121 1.83 -12.48 16.14
C TYR A 121 0.67 -12.75 17.10
N GLN A 122 0.71 -13.85 17.86
CA GLN A 122 -0.31 -14.18 18.85
C GLN A 122 -0.42 -13.10 19.93
N SER A 123 0.70 -12.55 20.40
CA SER A 123 0.68 -11.46 21.38
C SER A 123 -0.01 -10.19 20.84
N ILE A 124 0.21 -9.85 19.57
CA ILE A 124 -0.46 -8.72 18.91
C ILE A 124 -1.96 -8.99 18.76
N ILE A 125 -2.36 -10.20 18.34
CA ILE A 125 -3.77 -10.58 18.25
C ILE A 125 -4.45 -10.51 19.62
N GLN A 126 -3.80 -10.98 20.68
CA GLN A 126 -4.35 -10.89 22.02
C GLN A 126 -4.60 -9.44 22.42
N ILE A 127 -3.63 -8.54 22.19
CA ILE A 127 -3.77 -7.10 22.48
C ILE A 127 -4.92 -6.49 21.66
N ILE A 128 -5.03 -6.87 20.39
CA ILE A 128 -6.13 -6.45 19.50
C ILE A 128 -7.47 -6.91 20.08
N LEU A 129 -7.61 -8.19 20.45
CA LEU A 129 -8.87 -8.75 20.98
C LEU A 129 -9.24 -8.24 22.37
N ASP A 130 -8.25 -7.89 23.21
CA ASP A 130 -8.46 -7.31 24.54
C ASP A 130 -8.84 -5.82 24.49
N SER A 131 -8.68 -5.18 23.32
CA SER A 131 -9.18 -3.83 23.09
C SER A 131 -10.71 -3.84 23.01
N ASP A 132 -11.36 -2.67 23.17
CA ASP A 132 -12.82 -2.50 23.01
C ASP A 132 -13.28 -2.60 21.54
N ILE A 133 -12.72 -3.55 20.79
CA ILE A 133 -13.12 -3.86 19.42
C ILE A 133 -13.97 -5.11 19.43
N GLN A 134 -15.14 -5.04 18.80
CA GLN A 134 -16.10 -6.12 18.84
C GLN A 134 -15.78 -7.15 17.75
N VAL A 135 -14.70 -7.90 17.87
CA VAL A 135 -14.37 -8.99 16.91
C VAL A 135 -15.20 -10.23 17.27
N LYS A 136 -16.00 -10.71 16.33
CA LYS A 136 -16.80 -11.94 16.48
C LYS A 136 -15.97 -13.20 16.30
N LYS A 137 -15.11 -13.22 15.28
CA LYS A 137 -14.19 -14.32 14.97
C LYS A 137 -13.07 -13.84 14.06
N TYR A 138 -11.98 -14.60 14.03
CA TYR A 138 -10.93 -14.40 13.04
C TYR A 138 -10.36 -15.73 12.54
N HIS A 139 -9.75 -15.71 11.36
CA HIS A 139 -9.03 -16.83 10.77
C HIS A 139 -7.66 -16.36 10.31
N SER A 140 -6.61 -17.13 10.62
CA SER A 140 -5.23 -16.76 10.32
C SER A 140 -4.58 -17.77 9.39
N TYR A 141 -3.89 -17.25 8.38
CA TYR A 141 -3.21 -18.03 7.35
C TYR A 141 -1.75 -17.58 7.31
N VAL A 142 -0.85 -18.46 7.73
CA VAL A 142 0.59 -18.20 7.63
C VAL A 142 0.99 -18.30 6.16
N VAL A 143 1.65 -17.28 5.65
CA VAL A 143 2.14 -17.26 4.27
C VAL A 143 3.36 -18.17 4.18
N MET A 144 3.22 -19.29 3.47
CA MET A 144 4.32 -20.24 3.28
C MET A 144 5.37 -19.73 2.31
N LYS A 145 4.93 -19.06 1.25
CA LYS A 145 5.80 -18.50 0.21
C LYS A 145 5.10 -17.38 -0.52
N GLU A 146 5.77 -16.24 -0.64
CA GLU A 146 5.35 -15.17 -1.53
C GLU A 146 5.80 -15.49 -2.97
N ILE A 147 4.84 -15.66 -3.88
CA ILE A 147 5.13 -15.99 -5.29
C ILE A 147 5.36 -14.72 -6.11
N VAL A 148 4.59 -13.67 -5.82
CA VAL A 148 4.64 -12.39 -6.50
C VAL A 148 4.41 -11.27 -5.49
N SER A 149 5.33 -10.30 -5.47
CA SER A 149 5.20 -9.05 -4.74
C SER A 149 5.59 -7.91 -5.66
N ARG A 150 4.64 -7.01 -5.95
CA ARG A 150 4.88 -5.84 -6.80
C ARG A 150 4.51 -4.59 -6.02
N THR A 151 5.36 -3.58 -6.11
CA THR A 151 5.08 -2.24 -5.59
C THR A 151 4.79 -1.24 -6.71
N GLU A 152 4.86 -1.69 -7.96
CA GLU A 152 4.73 -0.86 -9.16
C GLU A 152 3.35 -1.13 -9.76
N TYR A 153 2.61 -0.07 -10.04
CA TYR A 153 1.33 -0.17 -10.74
C TYR A 153 1.57 -0.24 -12.24
N PRO A 154 0.80 -1.04 -12.99
CA PRO A 154 0.94 -1.12 -14.43
C PRO A 154 0.22 0.07 -15.10
N LEU A 155 0.77 1.28 -14.93
CA LEU A 155 0.10 2.54 -15.30
C LEU A 155 -0.28 2.61 -16.78
N SER A 156 0.56 2.08 -17.67
CA SER A 156 0.29 2.07 -19.12
C SER A 156 -0.92 1.23 -19.53
N THR A 157 -1.29 0.22 -18.74
CA THR A 157 -2.48 -0.62 -18.99
C THR A 157 -3.70 -0.16 -18.20
N LEU A 158 -3.50 0.64 -17.14
CA LEU A 158 -4.59 1.13 -16.30
C LEU A 158 -5.11 2.51 -16.75
N ILE A 159 -4.30 3.25 -17.50
CA ILE A 159 -4.61 4.58 -17.97
C ILE A 159 -4.63 4.51 -19.50
N ASP A 160 -5.80 4.22 -20.07
CA ASP A 160 -5.98 4.18 -21.52
C ASP A 160 -5.73 5.57 -22.11
N SER A 161 -4.97 5.64 -23.20
CA SER A 161 -4.70 6.86 -23.97
C SER A 161 -5.93 7.52 -24.60
N GLU A 162 -7.10 6.86 -24.51
CA GLU A 162 -8.38 7.33 -25.05
C GLU A 162 -9.39 7.76 -23.97
N THR A 163 -9.07 7.64 -22.68
CA THR A 163 -10.01 8.12 -21.65
C THR A 163 -9.78 9.62 -21.45
N GLU A 164 -10.58 10.43 -22.14
CA GLU A 164 -10.92 11.76 -21.63
C GLU A 164 -11.51 11.59 -20.24
N LEU A 165 -10.71 11.93 -19.23
CA LEU A 165 -11.15 12.28 -17.88
C LEU A 165 -11.34 13.80 -17.79
#